data_AF-A0A3N5QYM8-F1
#
_entry.id   AF-A0A3N5QYM8-F1
#
_cell.length_a   1.000
_cell.length_b   1.000
_cell.length_c   1.000
_cell.angle_alpha   90.00
_cell.angle_beta   90.00
_cell.angle_gamma   90.00
#
_symmetry.space_group_name_H-M   'P 1'
#
loop_
_entity.id
_entity.type
_entity.pdbx_description
1 polymer ?
#
loop_
_entity_poly.entity_id
_entity_poly.type
_entity_poly.pdbx_seq_one_letter_code
_entity_poly.pdbx_strand_id
1 'polypeptide(L)'
;MTLTPLYDPNQTGRSMRVAAFMSGSGTNIAKLLEKQEELQAREGSAPFEVIFIFSDRSDGVCRGEPIALKNGLPYFSYDIRMFHKQRGLKRTVLTPEGLAARKEFDRMAGRLVRTFAIDVIALGGYMSYTTLSPCINV
;
A
#
# COMPACT_ATOMS: atom_id res chain seq x y z
N MET A 1 0.93 -1.33 -30.37
CA MET A 1 1.52 -1.22 -29.01
C MET A 1 1.49 -2.61 -28.40
N THR A 2 2.63 -3.10 -27.92
CA THR A 2 2.71 -4.38 -27.21
C THR A 2 2.47 -4.11 -25.73
N LEU A 3 1.41 -4.69 -25.15
CA LEU A 3 1.12 -4.56 -23.72
C LEU A 3 2.13 -5.39 -22.93
N THR A 4 2.76 -4.78 -21.93
CA THR A 4 3.65 -5.49 -20.99
C THR A 4 2.85 -5.81 -19.72
N PRO A 5 2.73 -7.09 -19.32
CA PRO A 5 2.06 -7.46 -18.09
C PRO A 5 2.77 -6.82 -16.88
N LEU A 6 1.98 -6.36 -15.91
CA LEU A 6 2.51 -5.85 -14.64
C LEU A 6 3.17 -6.97 -13.81
N TYR A 7 2.64 -8.19 -13.93
CA TYR A 7 3.09 -9.36 -13.21
C TYR A 7 2.77 -10.62 -14.03
N ASP A 8 3.68 -11.59 -14.03
CA ASP A 8 3.51 -12.88 -14.68
C ASP A 8 3.68 -14.02 -13.65
N PRO A 9 2.58 -14.68 -13.23
CA PRO A 9 2.66 -15.74 -12.23
C PRO A 9 3.43 -16.97 -12.73
N ASN A 10 3.56 -17.18 -14.04
CA ASN A 10 4.31 -18.32 -14.59
C ASN A 10 5.82 -18.15 -14.40
N GLN A 11 6.31 -16.92 -14.31
CA GLN A 11 7.73 -16.64 -14.10
C GLN A 11 8.15 -16.78 -12.63
N THR A 12 7.23 -16.49 -11.70
CA THR A 12 7.52 -16.44 -10.26
C THR A 12 7.02 -17.68 -9.50
N GLY A 13 6.07 -18.44 -10.07
CA GLY A 13 5.47 -19.62 -9.45
C GLY A 13 4.56 -19.29 -8.25
N ARG A 14 4.12 -18.04 -8.09
CA ARG A 14 3.25 -17.59 -6.99
C ARG A 14 2.28 -16.49 -7.43
N SER A 15 1.24 -16.25 -6.63
CA SER A 15 0.35 -15.10 -6.78
C SER A 15 1.09 -13.78 -6.59
N MET A 16 0.58 -12.72 -7.22
CA MET A 16 1.12 -11.36 -7.10
C MET A 16 0.93 -10.86 -5.67
N ARG A 17 2.00 -10.41 -5.02
CA ARG A 17 1.98 -9.87 -3.67
C ARG A 17 1.67 -8.39 -3.69
N VAL A 18 0.61 -7.99 -3.00
CA VAL A 18 0.07 -6.64 -3.00
C VAL A 18 0.22 -6.01 -1.61
N ALA A 19 0.75 -4.79 -1.56
CA ALA A 19 0.64 -3.95 -0.38
C ALA A 19 -0.55 -3.00 -0.53
N ALA A 20 -1.46 -2.97 0.45
CA ALA A 20 -2.62 -2.11 0.44
C ALA A 20 -2.34 -0.80 1.20
N PHE A 21 -2.28 0.33 0.50
CA PHE A 21 -2.04 1.65 1.10
C PHE A 21 -3.38 2.39 1.22
N MET A 22 -3.68 2.94 2.40
CA MET A 22 -4.93 3.68 2.65
C MET A 22 -4.81 4.73 3.76
N SER A 23 -5.69 5.74 3.73
CA SER A 23 -5.70 6.83 4.73
C SER A 23 -7.08 7.16 5.31
N GLY A 24 -8.11 6.36 4.97
CA GLY A 24 -9.51 6.67 5.25
C GLY A 24 -10.35 5.45 5.65
N SER A 25 -11.57 5.36 5.12
CA SER A 25 -12.55 4.32 5.47
C SER A 25 -12.10 2.90 5.08
N GLY A 26 -11.22 2.78 4.08
CA GLY A 26 -10.73 1.48 3.58
C GLY A 26 -11.71 0.73 2.69
N THR A 27 -12.77 1.37 2.20
CA THR A 27 -13.79 0.72 1.36
C THR A 27 -13.19 0.02 0.13
N ASN A 28 -12.20 0.63 -0.53
CA ASN A 28 -11.53 0.02 -1.68
C ASN A 28 -10.65 -1.17 -1.28
N ILE A 29 -9.96 -1.08 -0.14
CA ILE A 29 -9.15 -2.19 0.38
C ILE A 29 -10.03 -3.36 0.85
N ALA A 30 -11.17 -3.08 1.50
CA ALA A 30 -12.14 -4.11 1.86
C ALA A 30 -12.66 -4.85 0.62
N LYS A 31 -13.05 -4.12 -0.44
CA LYS A 31 -13.46 -4.72 -1.71
C LYS A 31 -12.35 -5.51 -2.41
N LEU A 32 -11.10 -5.06 -2.31
CA LEU A 32 -9.95 -5.79 -2.85
C LEU A 32 -9.77 -7.15 -2.15
N LEU A 33 -9.92 -7.18 -0.83
CA LEU A 33 -9.85 -8.40 -0.02
C LEU A 33 -11.03 -9.34 -0.31
N GLU A 34 -12.25 -8.80 -0.37
CA GLU A 34 -13.44 -9.56 -0.79
C GLU A 34 -13.25 -10.17 -2.18
N LYS A 35 -12.64 -9.42 -3.11
CA LYS A 35 -12.37 -9.92 -4.46
C LYS A 35 -11.33 -11.04 -4.47
N GLN A 36 -10.29 -10.93 -3.64
CA GLN A 36 -9.31 -11.99 -3.46
C GLN A 36 -9.97 -13.28 -2.98
N GLU A 37 -10.82 -13.20 -1.95
CA GLU A 37 -11.56 -14.34 -1.41
C GLU A 37 -12.51 -14.97 -2.46
N GLU A 38 -13.24 -14.14 -3.21
CA GLU A 38 -14.12 -14.59 -4.30
C GLU A 38 -13.35 -15.40 -5.36
N LEU A 39 -12.20 -14.87 -5.80
CA LEU A 39 -11.35 -15.53 -6.80
C LEU A 39 -10.77 -16.83 -6.28
N GLN A 40 -10.27 -16.84 -5.04
CA GLN A 40 -9.77 -18.04 -4.38
C GLN A 40 -10.86 -19.13 -4.31
N ALA A 41 -12.09 -18.77 -3.94
CA ALA A 41 -13.20 -19.71 -3.83
C ALA A 41 -13.67 -20.26 -5.18
N ARG A 42 -13.70 -19.41 -6.23
CA ARG A 42 -14.18 -19.79 -7.56
C ARG A 42 -13.15 -20.57 -8.37
N GLU A 43 -11.88 -20.17 -8.28
CA GLU A 43 -10.83 -20.63 -9.20
C GLU A 43 -9.79 -21.52 -8.51
N GLY A 44 -9.95 -21.77 -7.20
CA GLY A 44 -9.00 -22.55 -6.38
C GLY A 44 -7.69 -21.82 -6.10
N SER A 45 -7.49 -20.64 -6.70
CA SER A 45 -6.36 -19.75 -6.45
C SER A 45 -6.76 -18.30 -6.75
N ALA A 46 -6.27 -17.35 -5.95
CA ALA A 46 -6.36 -15.94 -6.29
C ALA A 46 -5.10 -15.48 -7.06
N PRO A 47 -5.23 -14.70 -8.16
CA PRO A 47 -4.09 -14.21 -8.94
C PRO A 47 -3.23 -13.20 -8.17
N PHE A 48 -3.73 -12.67 -7.05
CA PHE A 48 -3.01 -11.78 -6.16
C PHE A 48 -3.34 -12.10 -4.69
N GLU A 49 -2.46 -11.66 -3.79
CA GLU A 49 -2.60 -11.78 -2.35
C GLU A 49 -2.20 -10.45 -1.69
N VAL A 50 -3.08 -9.87 -0.88
CA VAL A 50 -2.77 -8.72 -0.05
C VAL A 50 -1.95 -9.17 1.16
N ILE A 51 -0.72 -8.67 1.26
CA ILE A 51 0.25 -9.13 2.28
C ILE A 51 0.24 -8.25 3.53
N PHE A 52 0.00 -6.95 3.39
CA PHE A 52 -0.16 -6.05 4.52
C PHE A 52 -0.95 -4.80 4.14
N ILE A 53 -1.47 -4.13 5.17
CA ILE A 53 -2.07 -2.80 5.06
C ILE A 53 -1.12 -1.76 5.65
N PHE A 54 -0.90 -0.67 4.92
CA PHE A 54 -0.13 0.49 5.37
C PHE A 54 -0.99 1.75 5.40
N SER A 55 -0.83 2.56 6.44
CA SER A 55 -1.40 3.90 6.51
C SER A 55 -0.35 4.95 6.84
N ASP A 56 -0.47 6.11 6.19
CA ASP A 56 0.29 7.32 6.54
C ASP A 56 -0.35 8.12 7.67
N ARG A 57 -1.35 7.55 8.35
CA ARG A 57 -2.04 8.14 9.50
C ARG A 57 -1.92 7.22 10.70
N SER A 58 -1.47 7.77 11.82
CA SER A 58 -1.48 7.10 13.13
C SER A 58 -2.34 7.86 14.14
N ASP A 59 -3.24 8.72 13.64
CA ASP A 59 -4.12 9.58 14.44
C ASP A 59 -5.48 8.94 14.79
N GLY A 60 -5.63 7.63 14.56
CA GLY A 60 -6.84 6.87 14.87
C GLY A 60 -8.02 7.06 13.91
N VAL A 61 -7.89 7.90 12.87
CA VAL A 61 -8.98 8.15 11.91
C VAL A 61 -9.04 7.11 10.79
N CYS A 62 -7.92 6.48 10.47
CA CYS A 62 -7.84 5.46 9.43
C CYS A 62 -8.43 4.13 9.93
N ARG A 63 -9.29 3.48 9.14
CA ARG A 63 -9.87 2.17 9.47
C ARG A 63 -8.98 0.98 9.09
N GLY A 64 -7.71 1.20 8.77
CA GLY A 64 -6.81 0.14 8.30
C GLY A 64 -6.59 -0.98 9.32
N GLU A 65 -6.40 -0.63 10.59
CA GLU A 65 -6.18 -1.60 11.68
C GLU A 65 -7.35 -2.59 11.86
N PRO A 66 -8.61 -2.18 12.03
CA PRO A 66 -9.72 -3.13 12.17
C PRO A 66 -9.94 -3.96 10.90
N ILE A 67 -9.66 -3.42 9.71
CA ILE A 67 -9.73 -4.19 8.46
C ILE A 67 -8.64 -5.26 8.46
N ALA A 68 -7.40 -4.91 8.81
CA ALA A 68 -6.29 -5.85 8.87
C ALA A 68 -6.58 -6.97 9.89
N LEU A 69 -7.05 -6.61 11.09
CA LEU A 69 -7.43 -7.55 12.15
C LEU A 69 -8.48 -8.55 11.67
N LYS A 70 -9.55 -8.08 11.02
CA LYS A 70 -10.61 -8.95 10.49
C LYS A 70 -10.07 -10.00 9.50
N ASN A 71 -9.05 -9.64 8.74
CA ASN A 71 -8.50 -10.47 7.66
C ASN A 71 -7.18 -11.17 8.05
N GLY A 72 -6.75 -11.10 9.31
CA GLY A 72 -5.50 -11.71 9.77
C GLY A 72 -4.23 -11.12 9.15
N LEU A 73 -4.26 -9.85 8.74
CA LEU A 73 -3.15 -9.18 8.06
C LEU A 73 -2.31 -8.31 9.00
N PRO A 74 -1.00 -8.16 8.74
CA PRO A 74 -0.20 -7.11 9.34
C PRO A 74 -0.74 -5.70 8.98
N TYR A 75 -0.78 -4.83 9.99
CA TYR A 75 -1.05 -3.41 9.83
C TYR A 75 0.15 -2.58 10.27
N PHE A 76 0.56 -1.66 9.40
CA PHE A 76 1.60 -0.68 9.70
C PHE A 76 1.03 0.73 9.57
N SER A 77 1.30 1.58 10.56
CA SER A 77 0.99 3.01 10.44
C SER A 77 2.22 3.86 10.72
N TYR A 78 2.39 4.92 9.93
CA TYR A 78 3.44 5.91 10.17
C TYR A 78 2.96 7.29 9.78
N ASP A 79 2.79 8.15 10.78
CA ASP A 79 2.10 9.43 10.57
C ASP A 79 2.95 10.44 9.79
N ILE A 80 2.51 10.74 8.56
CA ILE A 80 3.18 11.71 7.70
C ILE A 80 3.10 13.13 8.23
N ARG A 81 2.03 13.49 8.93
CA ARG A 81 1.86 14.84 9.48
C ARG A 81 2.80 15.05 10.64
N MET A 82 2.92 14.05 11.52
CA MET A 82 3.86 14.08 12.63
C MET A 82 5.31 14.08 12.14
N PHE A 83 5.63 13.28 11.12
CA PHE A 83 6.95 13.27 10.49
C PHE A 83 7.39 14.68 10.05
N HIS A 84 6.51 15.40 9.34
CA HIS A 84 6.78 16.76 8.87
C HIS A 84 6.85 17.77 10.03
N LYS A 85 5.89 17.69 10.96
CA LYS A 85 5.81 18.58 12.14
C LYS A 85 7.08 18.50 12.99
N GLN A 86 7.56 17.29 13.30
CA GLN A 86 8.76 17.08 14.12
C GLN A 86 10.03 17.61 13.46
N ARG A 87 10.05 17.72 12.13
CA ARG A 87 11.21 18.21 11.35
C ARG A 87 11.10 19.69 10.98
N GLY A 88 10.00 20.36 11.32
CA GLY A 88 9.75 21.74 10.87
C GLY A 88 9.59 21.87 9.36
N LEU A 89 9.27 20.78 8.64
CA LEU A 89 9.18 20.76 7.18
C LEU A 89 7.74 20.93 6.71
N LYS A 90 7.54 21.67 5.62
CA LYS A 90 6.23 21.74 4.96
C LYS A 90 5.95 20.44 4.22
N ARG A 91 4.73 19.93 4.36
CA ARG A 91 4.25 18.76 3.60
C ARG A 91 3.90 19.15 2.17
N THR A 92 4.91 19.21 1.31
CA THR A 92 4.81 19.53 -0.12
C THR A 92 5.79 18.68 -0.93
N VAL A 93 5.52 18.46 -2.20
CA VAL A 93 6.45 17.84 -3.16
C VAL A 93 6.88 18.79 -4.27
N LEU A 94 6.45 20.06 -4.19
CA LEU A 94 6.71 21.09 -5.20
C LEU A 94 8.10 21.73 -5.07
N THR A 95 8.82 21.48 -3.97
CA THR A 95 10.18 21.96 -3.75
C THR A 95 11.15 20.79 -3.65
N PRO A 96 12.45 20.98 -3.97
CA PRO A 96 13.47 19.95 -3.80
C PRO A 96 13.54 19.41 -2.36
N GLU A 97 13.45 20.30 -1.37
CA GLU A 97 13.42 19.94 0.05
C GLU A 97 12.19 19.11 0.40
N GLY A 98 11.00 19.51 -0.07
CA GLY A 98 9.76 18.78 0.17
C GLY A 98 9.75 17.40 -0.48
N LEU A 99 10.24 17.29 -1.71
CA LEU A 99 10.40 16.00 -2.39
C LEU A 99 11.44 15.11 -1.69
N ALA A 100 12.55 15.68 -1.19
CA ALA A 100 13.53 14.95 -0.39
C ALA A 100 12.92 14.43 0.93
N ALA A 101 12.13 15.26 1.62
CA ALA A 101 11.39 14.86 2.82
C ALA A 101 10.39 13.73 2.53
N ARG A 102 9.69 13.80 1.38
CA ARG A 102 8.80 12.72 0.94
C ARG A 102 9.56 11.42 0.70
N LYS A 103 10.70 11.48 -0.01
CA LYS A 103 11.56 10.30 -0.22
C LYS A 103 12.04 9.72 1.09
N GLU A 104 12.40 10.56 2.08
CA GLU A 104 12.79 10.11 3.41
C GLU A 104 11.64 9.40 4.13
N PHE A 105 10.45 10.00 4.14
CA PHE A 105 9.26 9.39 4.73
C PHE A 105 8.95 8.01 4.12
N ASP A 106 9.03 7.91 2.79
CA ASP A 106 8.79 6.66 2.04
C ASP A 106 9.84 5.57 2.30
N ARG A 107 11.00 5.88 2.88
CA ARG A 107 12.01 4.85 3.17
C ARG A 107 11.47 3.75 4.08
N MET A 108 10.61 4.11 5.03
CA MET A 108 10.03 3.12 5.95
C MET A 108 9.08 2.18 5.20
N ALA A 109 8.07 2.73 4.51
CA ALA A 109 7.15 1.94 3.71
C ALA A 109 7.88 1.14 2.61
N GLY A 110 8.92 1.72 2.00
CA GLY A 110 9.78 1.05 1.02
C GLY A 110 10.60 -0.10 1.60
N ARG A 111 11.00 -0.05 2.88
CA ARG A 111 11.61 -1.19 3.58
C ARG A 111 10.60 -2.32 3.75
N LEU A 112 9.36 -2.01 4.16
CA LEU A 112 8.29 -3.01 4.27
C LEU A 112 8.02 -3.67 2.91
N VAL A 113 7.85 -2.88 1.85
CA VAL A 113 7.64 -3.36 0.47
C VAL A 113 8.73 -4.35 0.05
N ARG A 114 10.01 -4.03 0.31
CA ARG A 114 11.12 -4.95 0.00
C ARG A 114 11.14 -6.19 0.89
N THR A 115 10.98 -6.03 2.21
CA THR A 115 11.05 -7.14 3.17
C THR A 115 9.96 -8.18 2.92
N PHE A 116 8.75 -7.75 2.57
CA PHE A 116 7.63 -8.64 2.26
C PHE A 116 7.61 -9.11 0.78
N ALA A 117 8.60 -8.71 -0.02
CA ALA A 117 8.69 -9.00 -1.45
C ALA A 117 7.39 -8.67 -2.20
N ILE A 118 6.92 -7.43 -2.00
CA ILE A 118 5.72 -6.90 -2.65
C ILE A 118 6.02 -6.61 -4.12
N ASP A 119 5.14 -7.06 -5.01
CA ASP A 119 5.26 -6.82 -6.45
C ASP A 119 4.59 -5.51 -6.86
N VAL A 120 3.46 -5.15 -6.22
CA VAL A 120 2.73 -3.91 -6.51
C VAL A 120 2.07 -3.32 -5.27
N ILE A 121 1.98 -1.98 -5.25
CA ILE A 121 1.26 -1.23 -4.22
C ILE A 121 -0.13 -0.83 -4.77
N ALA A 122 -1.19 -1.23 -4.09
CA ALA A 122 -2.55 -0.76 -4.35
C ALA A 122 -2.86 0.47 -3.49
N LEU A 123 -3.05 1.63 -4.11
CA LEU A 123 -3.43 2.88 -3.46
C LEU A 123 -4.96 2.95 -3.34
N GLY A 124 -5.51 2.34 -2.29
CA GLY A 124 -6.96 2.28 -2.04
C GLY A 124 -7.43 3.41 -1.14
N GLY A 125 -7.59 4.61 -1.70
CA GLY A 125 -7.90 5.80 -0.91
C GLY A 125 -6.74 6.28 -0.04
N TYR A 126 -5.51 6.15 -0.55
CA TYR A 126 -4.31 6.72 0.04
C TYR A 126 -4.24 8.22 -0.28
N MET A 127 -4.33 9.07 0.75
CA MET A 127 -4.55 10.53 0.59
C MET A 127 -3.24 11.34 0.57
N SER A 128 -2.18 10.71 0.05
CA SER A 128 -0.85 11.27 -0.05
C SER A 128 -0.20 10.87 -1.37
N TYR A 129 0.70 11.72 -1.87
CA TYR A 129 1.63 11.36 -2.96
C TYR A 129 2.49 10.15 -2.54
N THR A 130 3.21 9.47 -3.41
CA THR A 130 4.25 8.50 -3.00
C THR A 130 5.36 8.46 -4.03
N THR A 131 6.59 8.20 -3.58
CA THR A 131 7.77 8.00 -4.45
C THR A 131 8.07 6.51 -4.68
N LEU A 132 7.26 5.62 -4.09
CA LEU A 132 7.36 4.19 -4.31
C LEU A 132 6.73 3.77 -5.64
N SER A 133 7.22 2.67 -6.19
CA SER A 133 6.73 2.07 -7.45
C SER A 133 7.05 0.57 -7.47
N PRO A 134 6.28 -0.24 -8.23
CA PRO A 134 5.10 0.15 -9.01
C PRO A 134 3.83 0.29 -8.16
N CYS A 135 2.91 1.16 -8.61
CA CYS A 135 1.66 1.47 -7.92
C CYS A 135 0.46 1.40 -8.88
N ILE A 136 -0.70 0.96 -8.37
CA ILE A 136 -2.01 1.08 -9.03
C ILE A 136 -2.92 1.89 -8.11
N ASN A 137 -3.62 2.87 -8.66
CA ASN A 137 -4.64 3.62 -7.92
C ASN A 137 -6.01 2.95 -8.07
N VAL A 138 -6.67 2.64 -6.94
CA VAL A 138 -7.91 1.85 -6.90
C VAL A 138 -8.99 2.48 -6.03
#